data_AF-A0AAN7CS12-F1
#
_entry.id   AF-A0AAN7CS12-F1
#
_cell.length_a   1.000
_cell.length_b   1.000
_cell.length_c   1.000
_cell.angle_alpha   90.00
_cell.angle_beta   90.00
_cell.angle_gamma   90.00
#
_symmetry.space_group_name_H-M   'P 1'
#
loop_
_entity.id
_entity.type
_entity.pdbx_description
1 polymer ?
#
loop_
_entity_poly.entity_id
_entity_poly.type
_entity_poly.pdbx_seq_one_letter_code
_entity_poly.pdbx_strand_id
1 'polypeptide(L)'
;MALAVQSASATGAFTSSQKLCQGTAAEEKGNWDCQKVQRIIYENVGRPGHYSQVVGMDQTTGECVFTSREYSVPLAPFSEPVSTTCIPSVL
;
A
#
# COMPACT_ATOMS: atom_id res chain seq x y z
N MET A 1 -44.97 -23.50 -17.46
CA MET A 1 -44.31 -23.28 -16.16
C MET A 1 -42.81 -23.24 -16.40
N ALA A 2 -42.21 -22.05 -16.38
CA ALA A 2 -40.75 -21.90 -16.42
C ALA A 2 -40.28 -21.41 -15.06
N LEU A 3 -39.47 -22.21 -14.37
CA LEU A 3 -38.80 -21.83 -13.13
C LEU A 3 -37.52 -21.08 -13.49
N ALA A 4 -37.46 -19.79 -13.20
CA ALA A 4 -36.26 -18.97 -13.37
C ALA A 4 -35.32 -19.17 -12.17
N VAL A 5 -34.21 -19.89 -12.39
CA VAL A 5 -33.08 -19.95 -11.45
C VAL A 5 -32.38 -18.58 -11.45
N GLN A 6 -32.48 -17.85 -10.34
CA GLN A 6 -31.79 -16.58 -10.15
C GLN A 6 -30.45 -16.84 -9.45
N SER A 7 -29.37 -16.82 -10.22
CA SER A 7 -28.00 -16.82 -9.69
C SER A 7 -27.72 -15.47 -9.05
N ALA A 8 -27.66 -15.42 -7.72
CA ALA A 8 -27.22 -14.23 -6.99
C ALA A 8 -25.69 -14.09 -7.13
N SER A 9 -25.25 -13.20 -8.01
CA SER A 9 -23.87 -12.72 -8.03
C SER A 9 -23.66 -11.79 -6.85
N ALA A 10 -22.80 -12.19 -5.89
CA ALA A 10 -22.38 -11.35 -4.79
C ALA A 10 -21.50 -10.20 -5.34
N THR A 11 -22.11 -9.05 -5.61
CA THR A 11 -21.39 -7.79 -5.86
C THR A 11 -20.79 -7.34 -4.53
N GLY A 12 -19.49 -7.54 -4.35
CA GLY A 12 -18.74 -6.92 -3.26
C GLY A 12 -18.86 -5.40 -3.38
N ALA A 13 -19.47 -4.75 -2.39
CA ALA A 13 -19.57 -3.30 -2.35
C ALA A 13 -18.20 -2.72 -2.00
N PHE A 14 -17.51 -2.13 -2.99
CA PHE A 14 -16.27 -1.39 -2.76
C PHE A 14 -16.62 0.00 -2.21
N THR A 15 -16.24 0.27 -0.97
CA THR A 15 -16.40 1.59 -0.34
C THR A 15 -15.10 2.37 -0.44
N SER A 16 -15.12 3.56 -1.05
CA SER A 16 -13.93 4.43 -1.05
C SER A 16 -13.62 4.93 0.37
N SER A 17 -12.35 5.25 0.63
CA SER A 17 -11.89 5.71 1.95
C SER A 17 -12.65 6.92 2.48
N GLN A 18 -13.10 7.81 1.61
CA GLN A 18 -13.89 9.00 1.97
C GLN A 18 -15.26 8.64 2.57
N LYS A 19 -15.86 7.53 2.13
CA LYS A 19 -17.16 7.06 2.65
C LYS A 19 -17.01 6.46 4.05
N LEU A 20 -15.84 5.89 4.36
CA LEU A 20 -15.56 5.27 5.65
C LEU A 20 -15.39 6.30 6.78
N CYS A 21 -15.10 7.56 6.45
CA CYS A 21 -14.97 8.65 7.43
C CYS A 21 -16.28 9.43 7.66
N GLN A 22 -17.41 8.99 7.11
CA GLN A 22 -18.71 9.66 7.30
C GLN A 22 -19.38 9.29 8.65
N GLY A 23 -18.59 9.09 9.70
CA GLY A 23 -19.05 8.66 11.03
C GLY A 23 -18.10 9.12 12.14
N THR A 24 -18.26 8.55 13.33
CA THR A 24 -17.42 8.88 14.49
C THR A 24 -16.10 8.12 14.41
N ALA A 25 -14.98 8.84 14.33
CA ALA A 25 -13.65 8.26 14.42
C ALA A 25 -13.43 7.63 15.80
N ALA A 26 -12.74 6.49 15.83
CA ALA A 26 -12.36 5.78 17.05
C ALA A 26 -10.86 5.99 17.31
N GLU A 27 -10.51 6.24 18.57
CA GLU A 27 -9.12 6.23 19.00
C GLU A 27 -8.73 4.79 19.37
N GLU A 28 -7.76 4.24 18.64
CA GLU A 28 -7.17 2.94 18.94
C GLU A 28 -5.65 3.10 19.09
N LYS A 29 -5.13 2.80 20.28
CA LYS A 29 -3.69 2.81 20.58
C LYS A 29 -2.98 4.13 20.24
N GLY A 30 -3.65 5.26 20.47
CA GLY A 30 -3.10 6.59 20.18
C GLY A 30 -3.21 7.03 18.71
N ASN A 31 -3.87 6.24 17.85
CA ASN A 31 -4.16 6.61 16.47
C ASN A 31 -5.68 6.81 16.29
N TRP A 32 -6.08 7.73 15.40
CA TRP A 32 -7.49 7.98 15.10
C TRP A 32 -7.87 7.33 13.78
N ASP A 33 -8.78 6.36 13.87
CA ASP A 33 -9.25 5.59 12.72
C ASP A 33 -10.71 5.92 12.42
N CYS A 34 -11.03 6.13 11.14
CA CYS A 34 -12.39 6.42 10.73
C CYS A 34 -13.34 5.25 10.98
N GLN A 35 -13.01 4.09 10.42
CA GLN A 35 -13.77 2.84 10.56
C GLN A 35 -12.84 1.64 10.35
N LYS A 36 -13.12 0.55 11.05
CA LYS A 36 -12.40 -0.71 10.86
C LYS A 36 -12.76 -1.33 9.51
N VAL A 37 -11.76 -1.56 8.67
CA VAL A 37 -11.90 -2.27 7.39
C VAL A 37 -11.40 -3.70 7.50
N GLN A 38 -12.07 -4.64 6.82
CA GLN A 38 -11.66 -6.05 6.80
C GLN A 38 -10.57 -6.32 5.75
N ARG A 39 -10.57 -5.55 4.65
CA ARG A 39 -9.65 -5.72 3.52
C ARG A 39 -9.43 -4.37 2.83
N ILE A 40 -8.19 -4.14 2.42
CA ILE A 40 -7.82 -3.04 1.51
C ILE A 40 -7.59 -3.65 0.13
N ILE A 41 -8.16 -3.04 -0.89
CA ILE A 41 -8.02 -3.48 -2.28
C ILE A 41 -7.27 -2.40 -3.03
N TYR A 42 -6.12 -2.77 -3.59
CA TYR A 42 -5.31 -1.90 -4.42
C TYR A 42 -5.68 -2.14 -5.88
N GLU A 43 -6.15 -1.09 -6.55
CA GLU A 43 -6.45 -1.11 -7.98
C GLU A 43 -5.33 -0.42 -8.77
N ASN A 44 -5.15 -0.80 -10.04
CA ASN A 44 -4.13 -0.24 -10.93
C ASN A 44 -2.66 -0.41 -10.49
N VAL A 45 -2.38 -1.29 -9.52
CA VAL A 45 -1.03 -1.73 -9.16
C VAL A 45 -0.58 -2.87 -10.07
N GLY A 46 0.68 -2.86 -10.55
CA GLY A 46 1.20 -3.93 -11.43
C GLY A 46 1.73 -3.51 -12.80
N ARG A 47 1.86 -2.21 -13.08
CA ARG A 47 2.54 -1.76 -14.29
C ARG A 47 4.05 -1.83 -14.08
N PRO A 48 4.82 -2.30 -15.08
CA PRO A 48 6.27 -2.25 -15.00
C PRO A 48 6.72 -0.79 -14.92
N GLY A 49 7.81 -0.56 -14.20
CA GLY A 49 8.36 0.75 -13.98
C GLY A 49 9.76 0.67 -13.37
N HIS A 50 10.23 1.80 -12.85
CA HIS A 50 11.47 1.88 -12.12
C HIS A 50 11.25 2.64 -10.81
N TYR A 51 12.05 2.33 -9.80
CA TYR A 51 12.09 3.08 -8.55
C TYR A 51 13.54 3.34 -8.13
N SER A 52 13.75 4.38 -7.33
CA SER A 52 15.06 4.69 -6.74
C SER A 52 15.30 3.79 -5.53
N GLN A 53 16.13 2.77 -5.70
CA GLN A 53 16.56 1.89 -4.62
C GLN A 53 17.72 2.54 -3.86
N VAL A 54 17.59 2.60 -2.53
CA VAL A 54 18.71 2.93 -1.65
C VAL A 54 19.70 1.75 -1.63
N VAL A 55 20.94 2.01 -1.99
CA VAL A 55 22.04 1.02 -1.99
C VAL A 55 23.06 1.27 -0.89
N GLY A 56 23.05 2.44 -0.27
CA GLY A 56 23.94 2.76 0.83
C GLY A 56 23.73 4.18 1.36
N MET A 57 24.57 4.55 2.32
CA MET A 57 24.66 5.90 2.86
C MET A 57 26.14 6.29 2.86
N ASP A 58 26.45 7.47 2.34
CA ASP A 58 27.76 8.07 2.49
C ASP A 58 28.02 8.31 3.98
N GLN A 59 29.06 7.69 4.52
CA GLN A 59 29.37 7.76 5.96
C GLN A 59 29.94 9.12 6.39
N THR A 60 30.36 9.95 5.44
CA THR A 60 30.97 11.26 5.69
C THR A 60 29.94 12.38 5.61
N THR A 61 29.05 12.33 4.61
CA THR A 61 28.02 13.36 4.39
C THR A 61 26.65 12.98 4.97
N GLY A 62 26.41 11.69 5.22
CA GLY A 62 25.09 11.17 5.60
C GLY A 62 24.11 11.07 4.43
N GLU A 63 24.55 11.31 3.19
CA GLU A 63 23.68 11.28 2.02
C GLU A 63 23.36 9.84 1.59
N CYS A 64 22.10 9.59 1.25
CA CYS A 64 21.69 8.29 0.73
C CYS A 64 22.14 8.12 -0.71
N VAL A 65 22.73 6.96 -1.03
CA VAL A 65 23.10 6.59 -2.38
C VAL A 65 21.96 5.82 -3.02
N PHE A 66 21.55 6.26 -4.21
CA PHE A 66 20.42 5.68 -4.94
C PHE A 66 20.88 5.04 -6.26
N THR A 67 20.20 3.96 -6.65
CA THR A 67 20.28 3.38 -7.99
C THR A 67 18.88 3.19 -8.57
N SER A 68 18.75 3.26 -9.90
CA SER A 68 17.49 2.96 -10.57
C SER A 68 17.31 1.44 -10.64
N ARG A 69 16.20 0.92 -10.12
CA ARG A 69 15.84 -0.50 -10.24
C ARG A 69 14.53 -0.65 -10.97
N GLU A 70 14.54 -1.48 -12.01
CA GLU A 70 13.34 -1.87 -12.74
C GLU A 70 12.53 -2.89 -11.94
N TYR A 71 11.21 -2.81 -12.06
CA TYR A 71 10.30 -3.80 -11.52
C TYR A 71 9.23 -4.16 -12.54
N SER A 72 8.86 -5.44 -12.56
CA SER A 72 7.80 -5.99 -13.43
C SER A 72 6.65 -6.61 -12.64
N VAL A 73 6.83 -6.75 -11.32
CA VAL A 73 5.86 -7.40 -10.43
C VAL A 73 4.99 -6.33 -9.75
N PRO A 74 3.67 -6.58 -9.59
CA PRO A 74 2.83 -5.72 -8.79
C PRO A 74 3.36 -5.51 -7.37
N LEU A 75 3.12 -4.31 -6.85
CA LEU A 75 3.49 -3.89 -5.50
C LEU A 75 5.00 -3.83 -5.23
N ALA A 76 5.88 -4.00 -6.22
CA ALA A 76 7.28 -3.62 -6.04
C ALA A 76 7.39 -2.09 -5.81
N PRO A 77 8.27 -1.62 -4.91
CA PRO A 77 9.30 -2.36 -4.17
C PRO A 77 8.82 -3.09 -2.90
N PHE A 78 7.56 -2.91 -2.48
CA PHE A 78 7.02 -3.49 -1.24
C PHE A 78 6.87 -5.01 -1.26
N SER A 79 6.84 -5.62 -2.45
CA SER A 79 6.84 -7.09 -2.62
C SER A 79 8.23 -7.71 -2.53
N GLU A 80 9.29 -6.91 -2.40
CA GLU A 80 10.68 -7.36 -2.35
C GLU A 80 11.26 -7.19 -0.93
N PRO A 81 12.32 -7.94 -0.58
CA PRO A 81 12.99 -7.78 0.71
C PRO A 81 13.43 -6.32 0.92
N VAL A 82 13.25 -5.82 2.15
CA VAL A 82 13.68 -4.47 2.53
C VAL A 82 15.19 -4.36 2.30
N SER A 83 15.58 -3.56 1.32
CA SER A 83 16.97 -3.16 1.08
C SER A 83 17.40 -2.13 2.13
N THR A 84 18.71 -2.05 2.38
CA THR A 84 19.39 -1.13 3.29
C THR A 84 18.63 0.17 3.50
N THR A 85 18.08 0.35 4.70
CA THR A 85 17.44 1.62 5.07
C THR A 85 18.52 2.68 5.27
N CYS A 86 18.45 3.76 4.52
CA CYS A 86 19.21 4.96 4.82
C CYS A 86 18.54 5.63 6.02
N ILE A 87 19.04 5.33 7.22
CA ILE A 87 18.66 6.06 8.43
C ILE A 87 19.70 7.18 8.53
N PRO A 88 19.35 8.45 8.31
CA PRO A 88 20.26 9.52 8.65
C PRO A 88 20.59 9.36 10.13
N SER A 89 21.86 9.16 10.45
CA SER A 89 22.31 9.11 11.84
C SER A 89 21.88 10.39 12.52
N VAL A 90 20.78 10.32 13.27
CA VAL A 90 20.38 11.38 14.20
C VAL A 90 21.41 11.31 15.32
N LEU A 91 22.38 12.22 15.26
CA LEU A 91 23.26 12.56 16.37
C LEU A 91 22.43 13.11 17.54
#